data_AF-A0A2V8QI91-F1
#
_entry.id   AF-A0A2V8QI91-F1
#
_cell.length_a   1.000
_cell.length_b   1.000
_cell.length_c   1.000
_cell.angle_alpha   90.00
_cell.angle_beta   90.00
_cell.angle_gamma   90.00
#
_symmetry.space_group_name_H-M   'P 1'
#
loop_
_entity.id
_entity.type
_entity.pdbx_description
1 polymer ?
#
loop_
_entity_poly.entity_id
_entity_poly.type
_entity_poly.pdbx_seq_one_letter_code
_entity_poly.pdbx_strand_id
1 'polypeptide(L)'
;MTAHAEEHFAGTNKLFVSIWVWLVVLTLIEIFLAYKTMSVNIMLTVLLGLSIIKAALIVAYFMHLKFERLSLIVTIVPMLVVCICLLFVFFPDSFRSSGLRYKFEEAPPVAPAPVEEQ
;
A
#
# COMPACT_ATOMS: atom_id res chain seq x y z
N MET A 1 6.93 37.19 34.80
CA MET A 1 6.62 35.74 34.67
C MET A 1 6.02 35.51 33.29
N THR A 2 6.87 35.01 32.39
CA THR A 2 6.62 34.27 31.13
C THR A 2 5.20 34.25 30.54
N ALA A 3 4.98 35.00 29.46
CA ALA A 3 3.79 34.89 28.59
C ALA A 3 4.12 35.09 27.09
N HIS A 4 5.25 34.54 26.60
CA HIS A 4 5.67 34.67 25.20
C HIS A 4 6.29 33.39 24.61
N ALA A 5 5.69 32.22 24.85
CA ALA A 5 6.23 30.95 24.34
C ALA A 5 5.24 30.03 23.58
N GLU A 6 3.94 30.36 23.48
CA GLU A 6 2.95 29.39 22.96
C GLU A 6 2.46 29.58 21.52
N GLU A 7 2.65 30.73 20.86
CA GLU A 7 1.97 30.99 19.58
C GLU A 7 2.73 30.52 18.32
N HIS A 8 4.00 30.11 18.42
CA HIS A 8 4.83 29.83 17.23
C HIS A 8 4.86 28.35 16.77
N PHE A 9 4.20 27.43 17.49
CA PHE A 9 4.19 26.00 17.16
C PHE A 9 2.85 25.52 16.54
N ALA A 10 1.79 26.34 16.59
CA ALA A 10 0.45 25.93 16.18
C ALA A 10 0.24 25.81 14.65
N GLY A 11 1.05 26.50 13.83
CA GLY A 11 0.90 26.52 12.37
C GLY A 11 1.24 25.19 11.70
N THR A 12 2.25 24.47 12.20
CA THR A 12 2.73 23.22 11.59
C THR A 12 1.88 22.01 12.00
N ASN A 13 1.40 21.99 13.25
CA ASN A 13 0.59 20.89 13.77
C ASN A 13 -0.74 20.72 13.05
N LYS A 14 -1.39 21.84 12.66
CA LYS A 14 -2.67 21.80 11.93
C LYS A 14 -2.54 21.11 10.58
N LEU A 15 -1.42 21.33 9.87
CA LEU A 15 -1.15 20.65 8.61
C LEU A 15 -0.93 19.15 8.83
N PHE A 16 -0.07 18.76 9.78
CA PHE A 16 0.17 17.35 10.09
C PHE A 16 -1.11 16.60 10.47
N VAL A 17 -1.96 17.21 11.29
CA VAL A 17 -3.25 16.63 11.67
C VAL A 17 -4.18 16.54 10.45
N SER A 18 -4.25 17.56 9.60
CA SER A 18 -5.07 17.52 8.37
C SER A 18 -4.65 16.40 7.42
N ILE A 19 -3.33 16.23 7.22
CA ILE A 19 -2.76 15.15 6.41
C ILE A 19 -3.07 13.80 7.04
N TRP A 20 -2.88 13.67 8.35
CA TRP A 20 -3.19 12.44 9.08
C TRP A 20 -4.66 12.04 8.90
N VAL A 21 -5.60 12.98 9.00
CA VAL A 21 -7.02 12.72 8.73
C VAL A 21 -7.22 12.25 7.28
N TRP A 22 -6.58 12.88 6.30
CA TRP A 22 -6.64 12.44 4.91
C TRP A 22 -6.11 11.01 4.70
N LEU A 23 -5.01 10.65 5.35
CA LEU A 23 -4.45 9.29 5.30
C LEU A 23 -5.40 8.26 5.93
N VAL A 24 -6.04 8.60 7.04
CA VAL A 24 -7.04 7.74 7.69
C VAL A 24 -8.25 7.56 6.77
N VAL A 25 -8.76 8.63 6.17
CA VAL A 25 -9.90 8.57 5.23
C VAL A 25 -9.56 7.67 4.03
N LEU A 26 -8.39 7.85 3.40
CA LEU A 26 -7.95 6.99 2.30
C LEU A 26 -7.87 5.51 2.71
N THR A 27 -7.40 5.24 3.92
CA THR A 27 -7.30 3.87 4.45
C THR A 27 -8.68 3.26 4.72
N LEU A 28 -9.61 4.05 5.26
CA LEU A 28 -11.00 3.60 5.44
C LEU A 28 -11.68 3.28 4.12
N ILE A 29 -11.42 4.08 3.08
CA ILE A 29 -11.92 3.82 1.72
C ILE A 29 -11.33 2.51 1.19
N GLU A 30 -10.01 2.29 1.32
CA GLU A 30 -9.39 1.02 0.93
C GLU A 30 -10.05 -0.18 1.62
N ILE A 31 -10.22 -0.11 2.94
CA ILE A 31 -10.85 -1.18 3.72
C ILE A 31 -12.27 -1.42 3.23
N PHE A 32 -13.07 -0.36 3.06
CA PHE A 32 -14.45 -0.47 2.57
C PHE A 32 -14.52 -1.11 1.18
N LEU A 33 -13.62 -0.73 0.27
CA LEU A 33 -13.52 -1.32 -1.06
C LEU A 33 -13.06 -2.78 -1.02
N ALA A 34 -12.12 -3.12 -0.12
CA ALA A 34 -11.63 -4.48 0.06
C ALA A 34 -12.71 -5.44 0.61
N TYR A 35 -13.64 -4.94 1.43
CA TYR A 35 -14.78 -5.73 1.91
C TYR A 35 -15.81 -6.04 0.81
N LYS A 36 -15.86 -5.24 -0.25
CA LYS A 36 -16.75 -5.50 -1.38
C LYS A 36 -16.17 -6.63 -2.22
N THR A 37 -16.96 -7.68 -2.43
CA THR A 37 -16.58 -8.83 -3.27
C THR A 37 -16.52 -8.43 -4.75
N MET A 38 -15.39 -7.86 -5.16
CA MET A 38 -15.07 -7.54 -6.56
C MET A 38 -14.16 -8.61 -7.17
N SER A 39 -14.02 -8.59 -8.50
CA SER A 39 -12.98 -9.36 -9.18
C SER A 39 -11.61 -9.00 -8.59
N VAL A 40 -10.80 -10.02 -8.29
CA VAL A 40 -9.47 -9.87 -7.67
C VAL A 40 -8.61 -8.85 -8.40
N ASN A 41 -8.70 -8.83 -9.73
CA ASN A 41 -7.95 -7.91 -10.58
C ASN A 41 -8.32 -6.44 -10.33
N ILE A 42 -9.62 -6.15 -10.23
CA ILE A 42 -10.14 -4.81 -9.98
C ILE A 42 -9.83 -4.39 -8.55
N MET A 43 -10.02 -5.30 -7.58
CA MET A 43 -9.70 -5.06 -6.18
C MET A 43 -8.23 -4.67 -6.01
N LEU A 44 -7.30 -5.47 -6.55
CA LEU A 44 -5.87 -5.18 -6.48
C LEU A 44 -5.49 -3.88 -7.17
N THR A 45 -6.08 -3.58 -8.33
CA THR A 45 -5.77 -2.34 -9.07
C THR A 45 -6.18 -1.11 -8.28
N VAL A 46 -7.36 -1.13 -7.65
CA VAL A 46 -7.88 0.03 -6.91
C VAL A 46 -7.16 0.22 -5.58
N LEU A 47 -6.89 -0.86 -4.84
CA LEU A 47 -6.10 -0.80 -3.60
C LEU A 47 -4.68 -0.29 -3.89
N LEU A 48 -4.04 -0.82 -4.95
CA LEU A 48 -2.73 -0.35 -5.37
C LEU A 48 -2.75 1.14 -5.76
N GLY A 49 -3.77 1.58 -6.51
CA GLY A 49 -3.94 2.98 -6.90
C GLY A 49 -4.10 3.90 -5.69
N LEU A 50 -4.92 3.52 -4.71
CA LEU A 50 -5.09 4.26 -3.46
C LEU A 50 -3.80 4.33 -2.65
N SER A 51 -3.01 3.25 -2.61
CA SER A 51 -1.70 3.22 -1.96
C SER A 51 -0.68 4.17 -2.61
N ILE A 52 -0.67 4.28 -3.94
CA ILE A 52 0.18 5.24 -4.66
C ILE A 52 -0.20 6.68 -4.30
N ILE A 53 -1.50 7.00 -4.26
CA ILE A 53 -1.99 8.33 -3.86
C ILE A 53 -1.55 8.64 -2.43
N LYS A 54 -1.67 7.66 -1.52
CA LYS A 54 -1.23 7.79 -0.13
C LYS A 54 0.27 8.05 -0.03
N ALA A 55 1.08 7.32 -0.79
CA ALA A 55 2.53 7.52 -0.85
C ALA A 55 2.88 8.92 -1.38
N ALA A 56 2.23 9.38 -2.45
CA ALA A 56 2.43 10.72 -3.00
C ALA A 56 2.06 11.81 -1.98
N LEU A 57 0.98 11.62 -1.23
CA LEU A 57 0.53 12.55 -0.18
C LEU A 57 1.51 12.57 1.00
N ILE A 58 2.04 11.41 1.42
CA ILE A 58 3.07 11.35 2.46
C ILE A 58 4.33 12.07 1.99
N VAL A 59 4.79 11.80 0.77
CA VAL A 59 6.00 12.39 0.23
C VAL A 59 5.88 13.91 0.06
N ALA A 60 4.78 14.39 -0.51
CA ALA A 60 4.56 15.81 -0.73
C ALA A 60 4.53 16.62 0.58
N TYR A 61 4.01 16.04 1.65
CA TYR A 61 3.76 16.77 2.89
C TYR A 61 4.70 16.42 4.07
N PHE A 62 5.08 15.16 4.26
CA PHE A 62 6.02 14.74 5.32
C PHE A 62 7.48 14.76 4.87
N MET A 63 7.78 14.53 3.58
CA MET A 63 9.15 14.59 3.04
C MET A 63 9.58 15.98 2.55
N HIS A 64 8.90 17.04 2.97
CA HIS A 64 9.41 18.42 2.88
C HIS A 64 9.42 19.00 1.44
N LEU A 65 8.23 19.23 0.89
CA LEU A 65 8.05 19.78 -0.45
C LEU A 65 7.38 21.17 -0.48
N LYS A 66 6.86 21.64 0.66
CA LYS A 66 6.08 22.90 0.68
C LYS A 66 6.93 24.17 0.85
N PHE A 67 8.21 24.12 1.26
CA PHE A 67 8.88 25.38 1.63
C PHE A 67 10.34 25.67 1.25
N GLU A 68 11.23 24.78 0.76
CA GLU A 68 12.60 25.32 0.50
C GLU A 68 13.60 24.64 -0.46
N ARG A 69 13.40 23.45 -1.07
CA ARG A 69 14.53 22.80 -1.79
C ARG A 69 14.10 22.03 -3.03
N LEU A 70 14.22 22.63 -4.22
CA LEU A 70 14.17 21.92 -5.52
C LEU A 70 15.09 20.67 -5.54
N SER A 71 16.17 20.69 -4.77
CA SER A 71 17.10 19.56 -4.62
C SER A 71 16.49 18.31 -3.98
N LEU A 72 15.46 18.42 -3.13
CA LEU A 72 14.77 17.26 -2.55
C LEU A 72 13.79 16.61 -3.53
N ILE A 73 13.17 17.42 -4.40
CA ILE A 73 12.31 16.94 -5.49
C ILE A 73 13.13 16.08 -6.45
N VAL A 74 14.34 16.54 -6.81
CA VAL A 74 15.22 15.85 -7.75
C VAL A 74 15.71 14.49 -7.24
N THR A 75 15.77 14.24 -5.94
CA THR A 75 16.18 12.93 -5.39
C THR A 75 15.00 11.99 -5.14
N ILE A 76 13.86 12.53 -4.72
CA ILE A 76 12.69 11.73 -4.32
C ILE A 76 11.82 11.35 -5.52
N VAL A 77 11.58 12.27 -6.46
CA VAL A 77 10.78 11.99 -7.66
C VAL A 77 11.30 10.79 -8.45
N PRO A 78 12.62 10.66 -8.77
CA PRO A 78 13.09 9.48 -9.48
C PRO A 78 12.91 8.20 -8.68
N MET A 79 13.08 8.24 -7.35
CA MET A 79 12.82 7.07 -6.50
C MET A 79 11.35 6.65 -6.54
N LEU A 80 10.43 7.62 -6.50
CA LEU A 80 8.99 7.39 -6.61
C LEU A 80 8.61 6.85 -7.99
N VAL A 81 9.19 7.41 -9.05
CA VAL A 81 9.01 6.92 -10.43
C VAL A 81 9.52 5.48 -10.56
N VAL A 82 10.68 5.15 -10.00
CA VAL A 82 11.20 3.77 -10.00
C VAL A 82 10.25 2.84 -9.24
N CYS A 83 9.76 3.22 -8.07
CA CYS A 83 8.75 2.44 -7.34
C CYS A 83 7.49 2.21 -8.17
N ILE A 84 6.95 3.25 -8.81
CA ILE A 84 5.77 3.15 -9.68
C ILE A 84 6.07 2.24 -10.90
N CYS A 85 7.22 2.39 -11.54
CA CYS A 85 7.65 1.54 -12.66
C CYS A 85 7.77 0.08 -12.25
N LEU A 86 8.40 -0.21 -11.11
CA LEU A 86 8.47 -1.57 -10.58
C LEU A 86 7.07 -2.12 -10.33
N LEU A 87 6.19 -1.37 -9.68
CA LEU A 87 4.80 -1.81 -9.48
C LEU A 87 4.10 -2.15 -10.81
N PHE A 88 4.27 -1.33 -11.84
CA PHE A 88 3.73 -1.60 -13.18
C PHE A 88 4.35 -2.82 -13.89
N VAL A 89 5.57 -3.24 -13.52
CA VAL A 89 6.20 -4.46 -14.05
C VAL A 89 5.76 -5.69 -13.26
N PHE A 90 5.63 -5.59 -11.94
CA PHE A 90 5.21 -6.69 -11.07
C PHE A 90 3.71 -7.02 -11.18
N PHE A 91 2.88 -6.02 -11.45
CA PHE A 91 1.44 -6.21 -11.62
C PHE A 91 1.08 -7.18 -12.78
N PRO A 92 1.62 -7.01 -14.01
CA PRO A 92 1.43 -7.95 -15.11
C PRO A 92 2.04 -9.33 -14.86
N ASP A 93 3.19 -9.41 -14.18
CA ASP A 93 3.82 -10.69 -13.88
C ASP A 93 3.01 -11.50 -12.82
N SER A 94 2.36 -10.82 -11.88
CA SER A 94 1.45 -11.45 -10.91
C SER A 94 0.20 -12.05 -11.57
N PHE A 95 -0.30 -11.45 -12.66
CA PHE A 95 -1.37 -12.08 -13.45
C PHE A 95 -0.87 -13.35 -14.14
N ARG A 96 0.39 -13.38 -14.58
CA ARG A 96 1.00 -14.56 -15.20
C ARG A 96 1.22 -15.71 -14.21
N SER A 97 1.51 -15.40 -12.94
CA SER A 97 1.70 -16.41 -11.89
C SER A 97 0.41 -17.03 -11.34
N SER A 98 -0.77 -16.48 -11.71
CA SER A 98 -2.07 -16.97 -11.24
C SER A 98 -2.37 -18.44 -11.57
N GLY A 99 -1.72 -18.99 -12.61
CA GLY A 99 -1.84 -20.39 -13.01
C GLY A 99 -0.89 -21.38 -12.29
N LEU A 100 0.04 -20.88 -11.48
CA LEU A 100 1.07 -21.69 -10.82
C LEU A 100 0.75 -21.96 -9.33
N ARG A 101 -0.51 -21.72 -8.92
CA ARG A 101 -0.98 -22.09 -7.58
C ARG A 101 -0.98 -23.62 -7.49
N TYR A 102 0.08 -24.18 -6.92
CA TYR A 102 0.13 -25.57 -6.51
C TYR A 102 -1.07 -25.83 -5.60
N LYS A 103 -2.09 -26.52 -6.14
CA LYS A 103 -3.03 -27.25 -5.31
C LYS A 103 -2.21 -28.33 -4.62
N PHE A 104 -2.04 -28.22 -3.31
CA PHE A 104 -1.79 -29.42 -2.51
C PHE A 104 -3.04 -30.28 -2.63
N GLU A 105 -3.02 -31.18 -3.62
CA GLU A 105 -3.86 -32.36 -3.61
C GLU A 105 -3.22 -33.29 -2.59
N GLU A 106 -3.75 -33.27 -1.37
CA GLU A 106 -3.40 -34.27 -0.37
C GLU A 106 -3.89 -35.60 -0.93
N ALA A 107 -2.99 -36.36 -1.55
CA ALA A 107 -3.29 -37.72 -1.97
C ALA A 107 -3.79 -38.46 -0.71
N PRO A 108 -5.00 -39.05 -0.73
CA PRO A 108 -5.55 -39.69 0.45
C PRO A 108 -4.52 -40.70 0.97
N PRO A 109 -4.30 -40.80 2.30
CA PRO A 109 -3.36 -41.76 2.85
C PRO A 109 -3.78 -43.14 2.33
N VAL A 110 -2.96 -43.72 1.47
CA VAL A 110 -3.18 -45.06 0.94
C VAL A 110 -3.15 -45.98 2.15
N ALA A 111 -4.33 -46.39 2.62
CA ALA A 111 -4.45 -47.49 3.54
C ALA A 111 -3.77 -48.68 2.85
N PRO A 112 -2.78 -49.34 3.48
CA PRO A 112 -2.21 -50.54 2.89
C PRO A 112 -3.36 -51.51 2.62
N ALA A 113 -3.40 -52.05 1.41
CA ALA A 113 -4.44 -52.99 0.99
C ALA A 113 -4.61 -54.08 2.06
N PRO A 114 -5.84 -54.50 2.39
CA PRO A 114 -6.03 -55.57 3.35
C PRO A 114 -5.29 -56.77 2.81
N VAL A 115 -4.27 -57.21 3.55
CA VAL A 115 -3.55 -58.43 3.24
C VAL A 115 -4.59 -59.54 3.41
N GLU A 116 -5.07 -60.11 2.30
CA GLU A 116 -5.79 -61.38 2.31
C GLU A 116 -4.80 -62.43 2.80
N GLU A 117 -4.67 -62.57 4.12
CA GLU A 117 -4.01 -63.71 4.74
C GLU A 117 -5.00 -64.87 4.79
N GLN A 118 -4.77 -65.83 3.89
CA GLN A 118 -5.37 -67.16 3.83
C GLN A 118 -4.91 -68.04 5.00
#